data_AF-A0A3M7G4F8-F1
#
_entry.id   AF-A0A3M7G4F8-F1
#
_cell.length_a   1.000
_cell.length_b   1.000
_cell.length_c   1.000
_cell.angle_alpha   90.00
_cell.angle_beta   90.00
_cell.angle_gamma   90.00
#
_symmetry.space_group_name_H-M   'P 1'
#
loop_
_entity.id
_entity.type
_entity.pdbx_description
1 polymer ?
#
loop_
_entity_poly.entity_id
_entity_poly.type
_entity_poly.pdbx_seq_one_letter_code
_entity_poly.pdbx_strand_id
1 'polypeptide(L)'
;MHGESVIDTCPLPEVAEALGPFIKPRDEVSRIRQELQSYLQKQAGSADVPLSTANITISSERDVLSPGPALSGVRKAYLQALRAHSEAQGKHDRLREDVERLSAGSLDGDKRTNTSTSVTENYLPLLRQRERQRKLQAIQRAFEGISATGKAANNAHIDDLVRQKAGDLPAPPSVQQQAYSDKPDGDSRVLELKKAIIATKRRVDLLTISDSRNNDDTSRQSKSEVAGLQAALQELTIWMEDQLAVIGSAEGDSQAAPPTPSTGEQATSGATSSVEDIEALYEDYIDARERLITTINSPPSATTTPDDSRSISRSPPSRDIERRASPAETLLPHIRQLALTKLNEQALLQQSAYLRRQISTAESENQRLILRLADESHIVQPGASKGKDWAEAGKEAGRATTEAANERLKAGEKATASAKKALDDIEYVPKVFEDLS
;
A
#
# COMPACT_ATOMS: atom_id res chain seq x y z
N MET A 1 -36.67 -11.60 32.91
CA MET A 1 -37.64 -11.26 31.83
C MET A 1 -37.86 -9.74 31.71
N HIS A 2 -36.80 -8.91 31.66
CA HIS A 2 -36.93 -7.43 31.63
C HIS A 2 -36.00 -6.77 30.59
N GLY A 3 -35.85 -7.40 29.41
CA GLY A 3 -35.03 -6.87 28.31
C GLY A 3 -35.83 -6.16 27.22
N GLU A 4 -37.10 -6.54 27.01
CA GLU A 4 -37.93 -6.01 25.92
C GLU A 4 -38.58 -4.66 26.24
N SER A 5 -38.64 -4.25 27.51
CA SER A 5 -39.42 -3.07 27.93
C SER A 5 -38.74 -1.72 27.72
N VAL A 6 -37.51 -1.66 27.20
CA VAL A 6 -36.77 -0.39 27.00
C VAL A 6 -36.84 0.09 25.54
N ILE A 7 -37.14 -0.79 24.60
CA ILE A 7 -37.19 -0.45 23.17
C ILE A 7 -38.50 0.30 22.83
N ASP A 8 -39.59 0.00 23.55
CA ASP A 8 -40.92 0.59 23.32
C ASP A 8 -41.09 2.04 23.81
N THR A 9 -40.10 2.62 24.51
CA THR A 9 -40.18 4.00 25.05
C THR A 9 -39.32 5.00 24.27
N CYS A 10 -38.70 4.59 23.16
CA CYS A 10 -37.85 5.48 22.37
C CYS A 10 -38.68 6.22 21.32
N PRO A 11 -38.65 7.57 21.25
CA PRO A 11 -39.44 8.35 20.30
C PRO A 11 -39.03 8.15 18.82
N LEU A 12 -37.95 7.40 18.56
CA LEU A 12 -37.42 7.11 17.22
C LEU A 12 -37.05 5.61 17.12
N PRO A 13 -37.88 4.77 16.47
CA PRO A 13 -37.69 3.32 16.44
C PRO A 13 -36.45 2.89 15.63
N GLU A 14 -36.07 3.64 14.59
CA GLU A 14 -34.89 3.37 13.76
C GLU A 14 -33.57 3.52 14.54
N VAL A 15 -33.52 4.47 15.48
CA VAL A 15 -32.38 4.67 16.38
C VAL A 15 -32.33 3.57 17.44
N ALA A 16 -33.49 3.11 17.91
CA ALA A 16 -33.57 2.00 18.87
C ALA A 16 -33.11 0.68 18.24
N GLU A 17 -33.43 0.44 16.97
CA GLU A 17 -32.94 -0.72 16.21
C GLU A 17 -31.41 -0.65 15.99
N ALA A 18 -30.90 0.52 15.60
CA ALA A 18 -29.45 0.73 15.42
C ALA A 18 -28.65 0.57 16.73
N LEU A 19 -29.23 0.94 17.87
CA LEU A 19 -28.59 0.83 19.18
C LEU A 19 -28.89 -0.51 19.89
N GLY A 20 -29.84 -1.30 19.40
CA GLY A 20 -30.22 -2.61 19.94
C GLY A 20 -29.04 -3.56 20.17
N PRO A 21 -28.08 -3.70 19.24
CA PRO A 21 -26.89 -4.53 19.44
C PRO A 21 -25.95 -4.03 20.56
N PHE A 22 -26.04 -2.76 20.92
CA PHE A 22 -25.16 -2.09 21.90
C PHE A 22 -25.81 -1.90 23.27
N ILE A 23 -27.14 -1.97 23.35
CA ILE A 23 -27.91 -1.86 24.60
C ILE A 23 -28.10 -3.28 25.17
N LYS A 24 -27.21 -3.68 26.08
CA LYS A 24 -27.32 -4.96 26.81
C LYS A 24 -28.16 -4.82 28.08
N PRO A 25 -28.86 -5.89 28.52
CA PRO A 25 -29.58 -5.87 29.78
C PRO A 25 -28.63 -5.63 30.95
N ARG A 26 -29.13 -4.96 31.99
CA ARG A 26 -28.34 -4.53 33.15
C ARG A 26 -27.58 -5.69 33.82
N ASP A 27 -28.18 -6.86 33.83
CA ASP A 27 -27.59 -8.08 34.41
C ASP A 27 -26.36 -8.55 33.62
N GLU A 28 -26.43 -8.56 32.28
CA GLU A 28 -25.29 -8.89 31.43
C GLU A 28 -24.16 -7.86 31.57
N VAL A 29 -24.51 -6.57 31.62
CA VAL A 29 -23.52 -5.50 31.82
C VAL A 29 -22.83 -5.66 33.18
N SER A 30 -23.57 -6.02 34.22
CA SER A 30 -23.00 -6.27 35.56
C SER A 30 -22.06 -7.49 35.56
N ARG A 31 -22.43 -8.56 34.86
CA ARG A 31 -21.61 -9.77 34.71
C ARG A 31 -20.33 -9.48 33.94
N ILE A 32 -20.41 -8.78 32.80
CA ILE A 32 -19.25 -8.37 32.01
C ILE A 32 -18.32 -7.48 32.83
N ARG A 33 -18.86 -6.53 33.60
CA ARG A 33 -18.07 -5.65 34.48
C ARG A 33 -17.32 -6.45 35.55
N GLN A 34 -17.97 -7.42 36.18
CA GLN A 34 -17.34 -8.30 37.17
C GLN A 34 -16.24 -9.16 36.54
N GLU A 35 -16.48 -9.72 35.35
CA GLU A 35 -15.50 -10.53 34.62
C GLU A 35 -14.27 -9.70 34.23
N LEU A 36 -14.47 -8.51 33.66
CA LEU A 36 -13.38 -7.58 33.32
C LEU A 36 -12.61 -7.13 34.56
N GLN A 37 -13.31 -6.84 35.65
CA GLN A 37 -12.69 -6.48 36.93
C GLN A 37 -11.81 -7.62 37.45
N SER A 38 -12.29 -8.87 37.39
CA SER A 38 -11.50 -10.04 37.78
C SER A 38 -10.27 -10.27 36.88
N TYR A 39 -10.41 -10.00 35.57
CA TYR A 39 -9.32 -10.14 34.60
C TYR A 39 -8.24 -9.08 34.83
N LEU A 40 -8.63 -7.82 35.01
CA LEU A 40 -7.72 -6.73 35.31
C LEU A 40 -7.02 -6.92 36.66
N GLN A 41 -7.73 -7.42 37.66
CA GLN A 41 -7.16 -7.73 38.98
C GLN A 41 -6.11 -8.85 38.89
N LYS A 42 -6.37 -9.89 38.09
CA LYS A 42 -5.38 -10.95 37.80
C LYS A 42 -4.14 -10.40 37.08
N GLN A 43 -4.29 -9.40 36.22
CA GLN A 43 -3.18 -8.82 35.47
C GLN A 43 -2.40 -7.76 36.26
N ALA A 44 -3.05 -7.07 37.20
CA ALA A 44 -2.42 -6.05 38.07
C ALA A 44 -1.74 -6.64 39.31
N GLY A 45 -1.90 -7.94 39.58
CA GLY A 45 -1.17 -8.65 40.64
C GLY A 45 -1.52 -8.25 42.08
N SER A 46 -2.56 -7.44 42.30
CA SER A 46 -2.93 -6.94 43.63
C SER A 46 -4.35 -7.38 44.00
N ALA A 47 -4.47 -8.24 45.00
CA ALA A 47 -5.73 -8.88 45.36
C ALA A 47 -6.69 -7.99 46.18
N ASP A 48 -6.24 -6.88 46.77
CA ASP A 48 -7.02 -6.17 47.80
C ASP A 48 -7.21 -4.65 47.60
N VAL A 49 -6.91 -4.10 46.42
CA VAL A 49 -7.12 -2.65 46.16
C VAL A 49 -8.23 -2.44 45.13
N PRO A 50 -9.29 -1.68 45.44
CA PRO A 50 -10.30 -1.33 44.44
C PRO A 50 -9.64 -0.56 43.30
N LEU A 51 -9.89 -1.00 42.06
CA LEU A 51 -9.37 -0.39 40.84
C LEU A 51 -9.95 1.02 40.68
N SER A 52 -9.31 2.02 41.28
CA SER A 52 -9.53 3.43 40.99
C SER A 52 -8.63 3.87 39.84
N THR A 53 -9.08 4.84 39.04
CA THR A 53 -8.36 5.41 37.88
C THR A 53 -6.92 5.82 38.18
N ALA A 54 -6.61 6.15 39.43
CA ALA A 54 -5.26 6.47 39.91
C ALA A 54 -4.28 5.27 39.93
N ASN A 55 -4.77 4.03 40.08
CA ASN A 55 -3.93 2.85 40.25
C ASN A 55 -3.51 2.18 38.93
N ILE A 56 -4.12 2.57 37.80
CA ILE A 56 -3.76 2.07 36.46
C ILE A 56 -2.52 2.80 35.92
N THR A 57 -2.32 4.05 36.34
CA THR A 57 -1.15 4.87 35.97
C THR A 57 0.09 4.60 36.81
N ILE A 58 -0.06 3.90 37.94
CA ILE A 58 1.05 3.55 38.85
C ILE A 58 1.32 2.04 38.76
N SER A 59 1.33 1.48 37.55
CA SER A 59 2.10 0.25 37.34
C SER A 59 3.56 0.65 37.25
N SER A 60 4.18 0.63 38.43
CA SER A 60 5.62 0.71 38.65
C SER A 60 6.36 -0.03 37.54
N GLU A 61 7.41 0.61 37.00
CA GLU A 61 8.39 0.04 36.05
C GLU A 61 9.13 -1.20 36.58
N ARG A 62 8.70 -1.75 37.72
CA ARG A 62 9.26 -2.94 38.34
C ARG A 62 8.21 -4.04 38.26
N ASP A 63 8.57 -5.07 37.51
CA ASP A 63 7.95 -6.39 37.47
C ASP A 63 6.93 -6.69 36.34
N VAL A 64 7.22 -6.20 35.13
CA VAL A 64 6.67 -6.76 33.86
C VAL A 64 7.36 -8.10 33.49
N LEU A 65 8.07 -8.74 34.42
CA LEU A 65 8.95 -9.87 34.12
C LEU A 65 8.33 -11.26 34.27
N SER A 66 7.06 -11.38 34.65
CA SER A 66 6.37 -12.67 34.64
C SER A 66 5.09 -12.63 33.80
N PRO A 67 5.03 -13.33 32.64
CA PRO A 67 3.83 -13.36 31.84
C PRO A 67 2.77 -14.21 32.56
N GLY A 68 1.75 -13.57 33.11
CA GLY A 68 0.49 -14.24 33.41
C GLY A 68 -0.03 -14.94 32.13
N PRO A 69 -0.63 -16.15 32.23
CA PRO A 69 -0.83 -17.06 31.10
C PRO A 69 -1.86 -16.62 30.03
N ALA A 70 -2.29 -15.36 29.99
CA ALA A 70 -3.39 -14.89 29.16
C ALA A 70 -2.99 -13.91 28.02
N LEU A 71 -1.73 -13.47 27.94
CA LEU A 71 -1.31 -12.54 26.88
C LEU A 71 -1.02 -13.32 25.59
N SER A 72 -2.05 -13.49 24.75
CA SER A 72 -1.95 -14.11 23.43
C SER A 72 -1.85 -13.06 22.30
N GLY A 73 -1.14 -13.40 21.22
CA GLY A 73 -1.06 -12.62 19.99
C GLY A 73 -0.06 -11.46 19.98
N VAL A 74 -0.42 -10.38 19.27
CA VAL A 74 0.44 -9.23 18.94
C VAL A 74 1.04 -8.56 20.18
N ARG A 75 0.31 -8.51 21.28
CA ARG A 75 0.78 -7.90 22.53
C ARG A 75 1.94 -8.67 23.16
N LYS A 76 1.93 -10.02 23.05
CA LYS A 76 3.05 -10.87 23.49
C LYS A 76 4.28 -10.64 22.61
N ALA A 77 4.07 -10.57 21.30
CA ALA A 77 5.14 -10.30 20.34
C ALA A 77 5.76 -8.91 20.56
N TYR A 78 4.94 -7.89 20.86
CA TYR A 78 5.42 -6.55 21.18
C TYR A 78 6.25 -6.51 22.46
N LEU A 79 5.81 -7.17 23.53
CA LEU A 79 6.60 -7.26 24.77
C LEU A 79 7.90 -8.06 24.58
N GLN A 80 7.87 -9.11 23.77
CA GLN A 80 9.07 -9.87 23.40
C GLN A 80 10.04 -9.03 22.56
N ALA A 81 9.52 -8.23 21.63
CA ALA A 81 10.31 -7.31 20.81
C ALA A 81 10.94 -6.20 21.65
N LEU A 82 10.19 -5.61 22.60
CA LEU A 82 10.74 -4.64 23.55
C LEU A 82 11.88 -5.23 24.39
N ARG A 83 11.72 -6.47 24.87
CA ARG A 83 12.78 -7.17 25.60
C ARG A 83 14.02 -7.38 24.73
N ALA A 84 13.83 -7.92 23.52
CA ALA A 84 14.92 -8.13 22.58
C ALA A 84 15.63 -6.82 22.20
N HIS A 85 14.88 -5.73 22.06
CA HIS A 85 15.44 -4.40 21.80
C HIS A 85 16.29 -3.90 22.96
N SER A 86 15.81 -4.02 24.21
CA SER A 86 16.59 -3.62 25.39
C SER A 86 17.87 -4.44 25.56
N GLU A 87 17.82 -5.75 25.25
CA GLU A 87 19.00 -6.61 25.27
C GLU A 87 19.99 -6.26 24.15
N ALA A 88 19.48 -5.97 22.94
CA ALA A 88 20.30 -5.55 21.81
C ALA A 88 20.98 -4.20 22.06
N GLN A 89 20.27 -3.26 22.69
CA GLN A 89 20.83 -1.97 23.08
C GLN A 89 21.96 -2.14 24.10
N GLY A 90 21.76 -2.97 25.13
CA GLY A 90 22.83 -3.27 26.08
C GLY A 90 24.06 -3.95 25.45
N LYS A 91 23.87 -4.79 24.42
CA LYS A 91 25.00 -5.37 23.65
C LYS A 91 25.72 -4.32 22.81
N HIS A 92 24.97 -3.42 22.17
CA HIS A 92 25.53 -2.34 21.38
C HIS A 92 26.36 -1.39 22.23
N ASP A 93 25.85 -1.00 23.41
CA ASP A 93 26.56 -0.11 24.31
C ASP A 93 27.86 -0.75 24.83
N ARG A 94 27.86 -2.06 25.14
CA ARG A 94 29.08 -2.81 25.47
C ARG A 94 30.10 -2.83 24.32
N LEU A 95 29.65 -3.13 23.10
CA LEU A 95 30.53 -3.13 21.93
C LEU A 95 31.10 -1.74 21.65
N ARG A 96 30.30 -0.70 21.89
CA ARG A 96 30.74 0.69 21.77
C ARG A 96 31.82 1.01 22.79
N GLU A 97 31.64 0.61 24.05
CA GLU A 97 32.66 0.76 25.09
C GLU A 97 33.95 0.00 24.73
N ASP A 98 33.85 -1.21 24.18
CA ASP A 98 35.01 -1.99 23.75
C ASP A 98 35.77 -1.34 22.57
N VAL A 99 35.04 -0.79 21.60
CA VAL A 99 35.64 -0.04 20.48
C VAL A 99 36.31 1.24 20.98
N GLU A 100 35.67 1.97 21.90
CA GLU A 100 36.24 3.16 22.52
C GLU A 100 37.53 2.80 23.29
N ARG A 101 37.56 1.68 24.03
CA ARG A 101 38.77 1.17 24.70
C ARG A 101 39.89 0.79 23.72
N LEU A 102 39.58 0.11 22.62
CA LEU A 102 40.57 -0.27 21.61
C LEU A 102 41.13 0.95 20.87
N SER A 103 40.28 1.95 20.61
CA SER A 103 40.69 3.21 19.98
C SER A 103 41.57 4.07 20.90
N ALA A 104 41.26 4.09 22.21
CA ALA A 104 42.05 4.80 23.21
C ALA A 104 43.39 4.10 23.51
N GLY A 105 43.41 2.75 23.50
CA GLY A 105 44.63 1.94 23.69
C GLY A 105 45.61 1.99 22.52
N SER A 106 45.19 2.46 21.34
CA SER A 106 46.06 2.59 20.16
C SER A 106 46.94 3.85 20.17
N LEU A 107 46.74 4.77 21.12
CA LEU A 107 47.49 6.03 21.19
C LEU A 107 48.68 6.02 22.17
N ASP A 108 48.90 4.93 22.93
CA ASP A 108 49.92 4.89 23.99
C ASP A 108 50.89 3.69 23.89
N GLY A 109 51.03 3.14 22.69
CA GLY A 109 51.78 1.89 22.45
C GLY A 109 52.86 1.99 21.37
N ASP A 110 53.42 3.16 21.11
CA ASP A 110 54.47 3.33 20.10
C ASP A 110 55.85 2.94 20.67
N LYS A 111 56.03 1.64 20.89
CA LYS A 111 57.32 0.94 21.10
C LYS A 111 57.04 -0.54 21.37
N ARG A 112 56.87 -1.34 20.31
CA ARG A 112 57.41 -2.72 20.18
C ARG A 112 56.90 -3.38 18.90
N THR A 113 57.86 -3.96 18.17
CA THR A 113 57.76 -4.89 17.02
C THR A 113 57.74 -4.31 15.60
N ASN A 114 58.92 -3.89 15.12
CA ASN A 114 59.25 -3.67 13.70
C ASN A 114 59.26 -4.97 12.84
N THR A 115 58.62 -6.05 13.30
CA THR A 115 58.53 -7.32 12.56
C THR A 115 57.12 -7.58 12.01
N SER A 116 56.08 -6.95 12.57
CA SER A 116 54.71 -7.03 12.05
C SER A 116 54.42 -5.97 10.98
N THR A 117 55.12 -4.82 11.02
CA THR A 117 54.99 -3.75 10.03
C THR A 117 55.44 -4.19 8.65
N SER A 118 56.52 -4.99 8.52
CA SER A 118 57.01 -5.48 7.22
C SER A 118 56.05 -6.46 6.54
N VAL A 119 55.32 -7.28 7.31
CA VAL A 119 54.31 -8.19 6.77
C VAL A 119 53.10 -7.39 6.31
N THR A 120 52.65 -6.40 7.08
CA THR A 120 51.53 -5.53 6.66
C THR A 120 51.90 -4.61 5.49
N GLU A 121 53.14 -4.10 5.44
CA GLU A 121 53.66 -3.25 4.36
C GLU A 121 53.83 -4.00 3.04
N ASN A 122 54.13 -5.31 3.08
CA ASN A 122 54.19 -6.16 1.89
C ASN A 122 52.81 -6.75 1.52
N TYR A 123 51.92 -6.97 2.49
CA TYR A 123 50.60 -7.57 2.26
C TYR A 123 49.56 -6.57 1.75
N LEU A 124 49.60 -5.31 2.19
CA LEU A 124 48.74 -4.23 1.68
C LEU A 124 48.87 -3.98 0.17
N PRO A 125 50.08 -3.83 -0.42
CA PRO A 125 50.23 -3.67 -1.86
C PRO A 125 49.79 -4.93 -2.61
N LEU A 126 49.99 -6.13 -2.04
CA LEU A 126 49.54 -7.39 -2.64
C LEU A 126 48.02 -7.52 -2.63
N LEU A 127 47.35 -7.07 -1.56
CA LEU A 127 45.88 -6.95 -1.50
C LEU A 127 45.36 -5.94 -2.52
N ARG A 128 45.97 -4.76 -2.63
CA ARG A 128 45.62 -3.75 -3.64
C ARG A 128 45.81 -4.27 -5.05
N GLN A 129 46.86 -5.04 -5.30
CA GLN A 129 47.13 -5.67 -6.59
C GLN A 129 46.09 -6.76 -6.90
N ARG A 130 45.72 -7.61 -5.92
CA ARG A 130 44.63 -8.59 -6.07
C ARG A 130 43.29 -7.93 -6.32
N GLU A 131 43.01 -6.83 -5.64
CA GLU A 131 41.79 -6.06 -5.85
C GLU A 131 41.77 -5.42 -7.25
N ARG A 132 42.90 -4.85 -7.69
CA ARG A 132 43.06 -4.34 -9.06
C ARG A 132 42.89 -5.45 -10.10
N GLN A 133 43.43 -6.64 -9.84
CA GLN A 133 43.24 -7.80 -10.71
C GLN A 133 41.78 -8.26 -10.74
N ARG A 134 41.07 -8.30 -9.61
CA ARG A 134 39.63 -8.62 -9.59
C ARG A 134 38.82 -7.58 -10.36
N LYS A 135 39.14 -6.29 -10.21
CA LYS A 135 38.51 -5.19 -10.97
C LYS A 135 38.77 -5.35 -12.46
N LEU A 136 40.01 -5.61 -12.87
CA LEU A 136 40.36 -5.87 -14.27
C LEU A 136 39.68 -7.14 -14.82
N GLN A 137 39.59 -8.22 -14.05
CA GLN A 137 38.85 -9.42 -14.45
C GLN A 137 37.34 -9.16 -14.55
N ALA A 138 36.76 -8.33 -13.69
CA ALA A 138 35.36 -7.93 -13.79
C ALA A 138 35.13 -7.11 -15.07
N ILE A 139 36.02 -6.17 -15.38
CA ILE A 139 35.99 -5.40 -16.63
C ILE A 139 36.17 -6.32 -17.83
N GLN A 140 37.10 -7.28 -17.77
CA GLN A 140 37.34 -8.25 -18.85
C GLN A 140 36.11 -9.14 -19.06
N ARG A 141 35.49 -9.67 -17.99
CA ARG A 141 34.24 -10.44 -18.10
C ARG A 141 33.10 -9.59 -18.64
N ALA A 142 32.99 -8.33 -18.23
CA ALA A 142 32.01 -7.40 -18.77
C ALA A 142 32.26 -7.15 -20.27
N PHE A 143 33.51 -6.97 -20.68
CA PHE A 143 33.90 -6.79 -22.08
C PHE A 143 33.66 -8.05 -22.91
N GLU A 144 33.99 -9.23 -22.39
CA GLU A 144 33.67 -10.53 -23.01
C GLU A 144 32.15 -10.71 -23.13
N GLY A 145 31.38 -10.32 -22.11
CA GLY A 145 29.92 -10.28 -22.15
C GLY A 145 29.40 -9.34 -23.24
N ILE A 146 29.88 -8.10 -23.30
CA ILE A 146 29.48 -7.09 -24.29
C ILE A 146 29.89 -7.50 -25.70
N SER A 147 31.08 -8.07 -25.87
CA SER A 147 31.57 -8.53 -27.18
C SER A 147 30.86 -9.80 -27.65
N ALA A 148 30.47 -10.71 -26.75
CA ALA A 148 29.61 -11.84 -27.07
C ALA A 148 28.21 -11.37 -27.47
N THR A 149 27.62 -10.41 -26.75
CA THR A 149 26.33 -9.81 -27.14
C THR A 149 26.44 -9.00 -28.43
N GLY A 150 27.54 -8.30 -28.67
CA GLY A 150 27.79 -7.54 -29.89
C GLY A 150 27.97 -8.44 -31.12
N LYS A 151 28.65 -9.58 -30.98
CA LYS A 151 28.75 -10.60 -32.03
C LYS A 151 27.41 -11.29 -32.31
N ALA A 152 26.57 -11.48 -31.29
CA ALA A 152 25.21 -11.98 -31.45
C ALA A 152 24.27 -10.93 -32.10
N ALA A 153 24.46 -9.64 -31.80
CA ALA A 153 23.70 -8.53 -32.37
C ALA A 153 24.01 -8.27 -33.85
N ASN A 154 25.17 -8.66 -34.37
CA ASN A 154 25.45 -8.57 -35.81
C ASN A 154 24.57 -9.51 -36.66
N ASN A 155 23.90 -10.50 -36.05
CA ASN A 155 23.08 -11.49 -36.77
C ASN A 155 21.59 -11.49 -36.34
N ALA A 156 21.18 -10.66 -35.38
CA ALA A 156 19.81 -10.61 -34.87
C ALA A 156 19.39 -9.16 -34.54
N HIS A 157 18.10 -8.84 -34.71
CA HIS A 157 17.57 -7.52 -34.40
C HIS A 157 17.78 -7.21 -32.90
N ILE A 158 18.23 -6.00 -32.59
CA ILE A 158 18.62 -5.59 -31.22
C ILE A 158 17.46 -5.82 -30.23
N ASP A 159 16.22 -5.61 -30.67
CA ASP A 159 15.00 -5.84 -29.88
C ASP A 159 14.78 -7.30 -29.47
N ASP A 160 15.18 -8.27 -30.30
CA ASP A 160 15.06 -9.70 -29.99
C ASP A 160 16.08 -10.12 -28.94
N LEU A 161 17.28 -9.54 -28.98
CA LEU A 161 18.33 -9.77 -27.99
C LEU A 161 17.95 -9.15 -26.64
N VAL A 162 17.34 -7.96 -26.66
CA VAL A 162 16.81 -7.29 -25.46
C VAL A 162 15.65 -8.09 -24.87
N ARG A 163 14.70 -8.59 -25.68
CA ARG A 163 13.63 -9.49 -25.22
C ARG A 163 14.16 -10.79 -24.62
N GLN A 164 15.19 -11.39 -25.21
CA GLN A 164 15.78 -12.63 -24.72
C GLN A 164 16.51 -12.47 -23.37
N LYS A 165 17.17 -11.33 -23.14
CA LYS A 165 17.96 -11.09 -21.93
C LYS A 165 17.23 -10.33 -20.82
N ALA A 166 16.37 -9.38 -21.19
CA ALA A 166 15.63 -8.53 -20.25
C ALA A 166 14.16 -8.99 -20.05
N GLY A 167 13.70 -9.98 -20.81
CA GLY A 167 12.28 -10.35 -20.85
C GLY A 167 11.46 -9.37 -21.71
N ASP A 168 10.18 -9.69 -21.93
CA ASP A 168 9.27 -8.79 -22.65
C ASP A 168 9.17 -7.45 -21.91
N LEU A 169 9.35 -6.35 -22.65
CA LEU A 169 9.23 -5.02 -22.08
C LEU A 169 7.81 -4.84 -21.52
N PRO A 170 7.66 -4.40 -20.26
CA PRO A 170 6.35 -3.99 -19.77
C PRO A 170 5.86 -2.82 -20.64
N ALA A 171 4.57 -2.84 -20.98
CA ALA A 171 3.93 -1.78 -21.76
C ALA A 171 4.33 -0.39 -21.23
N PRO A 172 4.63 0.58 -22.11
CA PRO A 172 5.20 1.86 -21.71
C PRO A 172 4.26 2.54 -20.70
N PRO A 173 4.80 3.00 -19.55
CA PRO A 173 3.99 3.74 -18.59
C PRO A 173 3.60 5.06 -19.25
N SER A 174 2.29 5.30 -19.37
CA SER A 174 1.76 6.63 -19.61
C SER A 174 2.30 7.56 -18.52
N VAL A 175 3.29 8.37 -18.92
CA VAL A 175 3.86 9.55 -18.25
C VAL A 175 3.67 9.55 -16.73
N GLN A 176 4.53 8.82 -16.02
CA GLN A 176 4.86 9.16 -14.64
C GLN A 176 6.10 10.04 -14.67
N GLN A 177 5.89 11.30 -14.31
CA GLN A 177 6.95 12.25 -14.02
C GLN A 177 7.97 11.61 -13.10
N GLN A 178 9.25 11.86 -13.42
CA GLN A 178 10.40 11.37 -12.69
C GLN A 178 10.19 11.39 -11.18
N ALA A 179 10.41 10.23 -10.58
CA ALA A 179 10.80 10.10 -9.20
C ALA A 179 12.05 10.96 -8.95
N TYR A 180 11.87 12.09 -8.28
CA TYR A 180 12.85 12.50 -7.29
C TYR A 180 12.77 11.47 -6.16
N SER A 181 13.76 10.58 -6.21
CA SER A 181 14.24 9.76 -5.11
C SER A 181 14.72 10.67 -3.98
N ASP A 182 13.78 11.14 -3.17
CA ASP A 182 13.90 11.19 -1.71
C ASP A 182 12.49 11.43 -1.16
N LYS A 183 11.68 10.37 -1.14
CA LYS A 183 10.40 10.38 -0.43
C LYS A 183 10.72 10.02 1.02
N PRO A 184 10.89 10.98 1.95
CA PRO A 184 10.74 10.64 3.35
C PRO A 184 9.34 10.07 3.47
N ASP A 185 9.32 8.83 3.95
CA ASP A 185 8.15 8.06 4.34
C ASP A 185 6.94 8.97 4.57
N GLY A 186 6.00 8.98 3.62
CA GLY A 186 4.85 9.89 3.65
C GLY A 186 4.08 9.76 4.96
N ASP A 187 4.12 8.57 5.56
CA ASP A 187 3.55 8.27 6.86
C ASP A 187 4.32 8.98 7.98
N SER A 188 5.66 9.05 7.94
CA SER A 188 6.46 9.85 8.89
C SER A 188 6.11 11.35 8.85
N ARG A 189 5.94 11.94 7.65
CA ARG A 189 5.53 13.35 7.51
C ARG A 189 4.09 13.58 7.95
N VAL A 190 3.19 12.62 7.68
CA VAL A 190 1.81 12.67 8.17
C VAL A 190 1.77 12.52 9.69
N LEU A 191 2.65 11.73 10.30
CA LEU A 191 2.77 11.61 11.75
C LEU A 191 3.36 12.87 12.37
N GLU A 192 4.36 13.49 11.75
CA GLU A 192 4.90 14.79 12.18
C GLU A 192 3.83 15.88 12.07
N LEU A 193 3.05 15.91 10.99
CA LEU A 193 1.94 16.84 10.82
C LEU A 193 0.87 16.61 11.89
N LYS A 194 0.46 15.35 12.13
CA LYS A 194 -0.50 15.00 13.19
C LYS A 194 0.01 15.42 14.57
N LYS A 195 1.30 15.21 14.84
CA LYS A 195 1.95 15.65 16.10
C LYS A 195 1.96 17.17 16.22
N ALA A 196 2.28 17.88 15.14
CA ALA A 196 2.27 19.34 15.10
C ALA A 196 0.86 19.89 15.31
N ILE A 197 -0.16 19.32 14.65
CA ILE A 197 -1.57 19.70 14.81
C ILE A 197 -2.06 19.47 16.25
N ILE A 198 -1.69 18.35 16.88
CA ILE A 198 -2.06 18.08 18.27
C ILE A 198 -1.34 19.07 19.21
N ALA A 199 -0.09 19.41 18.94
CA ALA A 199 0.67 20.38 19.74
C ALA A 199 0.11 21.81 19.59
N THR A 200 -0.26 22.22 18.38
CA THR A 200 -0.89 23.52 18.13
C THR A 200 -2.29 23.58 18.73
N LYS A 201 -3.10 22.53 18.58
CA LYS A 201 -4.42 22.44 19.23
C LYS A 201 -4.31 22.59 20.75
N ARG A 202 -3.37 21.88 21.40
CA ARG A 202 -3.13 22.04 22.85
C ARG A 202 -2.72 23.46 23.22
N ARG A 203 -1.92 24.14 22.38
CA ARG A 203 -1.51 25.52 22.63
C ARG A 203 -2.67 26.51 22.48
N VAL A 204 -3.54 26.29 21.50
CA VAL A 204 -4.77 27.07 21.30
C VAL A 204 -5.76 26.83 22.44
N ASP A 205 -5.93 25.58 22.88
CA ASP A 205 -6.79 25.24 24.01
C ASP A 205 -6.28 25.91 25.31
N LEU A 206 -4.96 25.97 25.53
CA LEU A 206 -4.38 26.68 26.67
C LEU A 206 -4.58 28.21 26.59
N LEU A 207 -4.49 28.79 25.40
CA LEU A 207 -4.71 30.23 25.19
C LEU A 207 -6.18 30.62 25.35
N THR A 208 -7.10 29.81 24.83
CA THR A 208 -8.55 30.02 24.99
C THR A 208 -8.99 29.86 26.45
N ILE A 209 -8.38 28.94 27.20
CA ILE A 209 -8.61 28.82 28.66
C ILE A 209 -8.04 30.03 29.40
N SER A 210 -6.88 30.58 29.02
CA SER A 210 -6.33 31.80 29.64
C SER A 210 -7.14 33.07 29.32
N ASP A 211 -7.66 33.20 28.10
CA ASP A 211 -8.50 34.34 27.71
C ASP A 211 -9.88 34.28 28.40
N SER A 212 -10.41 33.08 28.64
CA SER A 212 -11.69 32.88 29.35
C SER A 212 -11.65 33.26 30.83
N ARG A 213 -10.45 33.35 31.45
CA ARG A 213 -10.26 33.72 32.85
C ARG A 213 -10.07 35.22 33.10
N ASN A 214 -9.80 36.01 32.05
CA ASN A 214 -9.43 37.42 32.18
C ASN A 214 -10.49 38.43 31.69
N ASN A 215 -11.62 38.00 31.11
CA ASN A 215 -12.65 38.90 30.61
C ASN A 215 -14.05 38.37 30.92
N ASP A 216 -14.70 38.90 31.95
CA ASP A 216 -16.09 38.53 32.27
C ASP A 216 -17.13 39.55 31.75
N ASP A 217 -16.75 40.80 31.45
CA ASP A 217 -17.73 41.83 31.02
C ASP A 217 -17.65 42.27 29.54
N THR A 218 -16.57 42.01 28.81
CA THR A 218 -16.44 42.26 27.35
C THR A 218 -16.64 41.00 26.49
N SER A 219 -16.87 39.84 27.13
CA SER A 219 -16.73 38.52 26.48
C SER A 219 -17.89 38.12 25.56
N ARG A 220 -19.04 38.79 25.62
CA ARG A 220 -20.19 38.42 24.78
C ARG A 220 -20.08 38.94 23.36
N GLN A 221 -19.63 40.18 23.16
CA GLN A 221 -19.40 40.75 21.82
C GLN A 221 -18.18 40.15 21.13
N SER A 222 -17.08 39.94 21.85
CA SER A 222 -15.88 39.33 21.26
C SER A 222 -16.08 37.85 20.89
N LYS A 223 -16.88 37.08 21.64
CA LYS A 223 -17.20 35.69 21.26
C LYS A 223 -18.05 35.60 19.99
N SER A 224 -19.02 36.50 19.79
CA SER A 224 -19.79 36.53 18.53
C SER A 224 -18.96 37.02 17.35
N GLU A 225 -18.06 37.97 17.55
CA GLU A 225 -17.15 38.46 16.51
C GLU A 225 -16.09 37.39 16.16
N VAL A 226 -15.54 36.69 17.15
CA VAL A 226 -14.61 35.58 16.93
C VAL A 226 -15.33 34.40 16.25
N ALA A 227 -16.58 34.12 16.60
CA ALA A 227 -17.38 33.10 15.92
C ALA A 227 -17.69 33.50 14.47
N GLY A 228 -18.01 34.77 14.21
CA GLY A 228 -18.23 35.30 12.86
C GLY A 228 -16.95 35.26 12.01
N LEU A 229 -15.81 35.65 12.58
CA LEU A 229 -14.51 35.55 11.92
C LEU A 229 -14.09 34.10 11.67
N GLN A 230 -14.39 33.20 12.60
CA GLN A 230 -14.13 31.77 12.42
C GLN A 230 -15.03 31.17 11.33
N ALA A 231 -16.30 31.58 11.25
CA ALA A 231 -17.21 31.19 10.17
C ALA A 231 -16.72 31.72 8.81
N ALA A 232 -16.32 32.99 8.75
CA ALA A 232 -15.74 33.60 7.54
C ALA A 232 -14.43 32.91 7.12
N LEU A 233 -13.58 32.53 8.09
CA LEU A 233 -12.35 31.78 7.82
C LEU A 233 -12.64 30.38 7.30
N GLN A 234 -13.64 29.69 7.86
CA GLN A 234 -14.08 28.38 7.38
C GLN A 234 -14.65 28.49 5.96
N GLU A 235 -15.46 29.51 5.68
CA GLU A 235 -16.01 29.77 4.33
C GLU A 235 -14.89 30.07 3.32
N LEU A 236 -13.90 30.88 3.70
CA LEU A 236 -12.75 31.19 2.85
C LEU A 236 -11.86 29.95 2.64
N THR A 237 -11.74 29.09 3.65
CA THR A 237 -10.99 27.83 3.54
C THR A 237 -11.71 26.87 2.60
N ILE A 238 -13.02 26.70 2.72
CA ILE A 238 -13.83 25.90 1.80
C ILE A 238 -13.73 26.45 0.38
N TRP A 239 -13.80 27.77 0.22
CA TRP A 239 -13.64 28.42 -1.08
C TRP A 239 -12.25 28.20 -1.67
N MET A 240 -11.17 28.33 -0.87
CA MET A 240 -9.82 28.02 -1.32
C MET A 240 -9.63 26.55 -1.66
N GLU A 241 -10.19 25.63 -0.88
CA GLU A 241 -10.15 24.20 -1.17
C GLU A 241 -10.90 23.86 -2.46
N ASP A 242 -12.04 24.51 -2.72
CA ASP A 242 -12.80 24.38 -3.97
C ASP A 242 -12.01 24.95 -5.16
N GLN A 243 -11.40 26.14 -5.01
CA GLN A 243 -10.53 26.70 -6.04
C GLN A 243 -9.28 25.85 -6.29
N LEU A 244 -8.68 25.26 -5.25
CA LEU A 244 -7.55 24.35 -5.39
C LEU A 244 -7.95 23.00 -6.01
N ALA A 245 -9.16 22.50 -5.76
CA ALA A 245 -9.71 21.33 -6.44
C ALA A 245 -9.95 21.60 -7.93
N VAL A 246 -10.39 22.81 -8.28
CA VAL A 246 -10.53 23.26 -9.68
C VAL A 246 -9.17 23.40 -10.35
N ILE A 247 -8.16 24.00 -9.70
CA ILE A 247 -6.80 24.13 -10.25
C ILE A 247 -6.12 22.76 -10.39
N GLY A 248 -6.26 21.88 -9.41
CA GLY A 248 -5.77 20.50 -9.50
C GLY A 248 -6.43 19.67 -10.60
N SER A 249 -7.62 20.07 -11.05
CA SER A 249 -8.33 19.46 -12.18
C SER A 249 -8.04 20.16 -13.52
N ALA A 250 -7.68 21.44 -13.52
CA ALA A 250 -7.35 22.23 -14.71
C ALA A 250 -5.90 22.02 -15.21
N GLU A 251 -4.96 21.65 -14.32
CA GLU A 251 -3.57 21.35 -14.69
C GLU A 251 -3.43 20.04 -15.51
N GLY A 252 -4.49 19.23 -15.58
CA GLY A 252 -4.54 17.99 -16.36
C GLY A 252 -5.10 18.12 -17.78
N ASP A 253 -5.64 19.29 -18.16
CA ASP A 253 -6.35 19.48 -19.44
C ASP A 253 -5.90 20.74 -20.21
N SER A 254 -4.66 21.20 -19.98
CA SER A 254 -4.00 22.10 -20.92
C SER A 254 -3.50 21.32 -22.12
N GLN A 255 -4.44 20.94 -23.00
CA GLN A 255 -4.14 20.55 -24.36
C GLN A 255 -3.33 21.66 -25.05
N ALA A 256 -2.19 21.26 -25.58
CA ALA A 256 -1.75 21.53 -26.93
C ALA A 256 -2.48 22.69 -27.63
N ALA A 257 -1.83 23.86 -27.65
CA ALA A 257 -2.13 24.91 -28.60
C ALA A 257 -2.08 24.34 -30.04
N PRO A 258 -3.10 24.58 -30.88
CA PRO A 258 -3.00 24.26 -32.29
C PRO A 258 -2.06 25.27 -32.98
N PRO A 259 -1.30 24.86 -34.01
CA PRO A 259 -0.44 25.78 -34.74
C PRO A 259 -1.29 26.67 -35.65
N THR A 260 -1.35 27.97 -35.34
CA THR A 260 -1.87 28.98 -36.27
C THR A 260 -0.81 29.31 -37.34
N PRO A 261 -1.16 29.40 -38.63
CA PRO A 261 -0.24 29.85 -39.65
C PRO A 261 -0.02 31.38 -39.57
N SER A 262 1.21 31.77 -39.90
CA SER A 262 1.68 33.14 -40.05
C SER A 262 0.80 33.98 -40.97
N THR A 263 0.40 35.18 -40.52
CA THR A 263 0.18 36.34 -41.38
C THR A 263 0.57 37.58 -40.59
N GLY A 264 1.48 38.35 -41.16
CA GLY A 264 2.11 39.49 -40.53
C GLY A 264 1.26 40.76 -40.52
N GLU A 265 1.81 41.69 -39.73
CA GLU A 265 1.74 43.14 -39.86
C GLU A 265 0.52 43.90 -39.31
N GLN A 266 0.86 44.76 -38.34
CA GLN A 266 0.21 46.02 -37.95
C GLN A 266 -1.08 45.93 -37.13
N ALA A 267 -0.95 46.14 -35.81
CA ALA A 267 -1.33 47.42 -35.19
C ALA A 267 -1.08 47.36 -33.67
N THR A 268 0.07 47.88 -33.25
CA THR A 268 0.20 48.47 -31.91
C THR A 268 -0.59 49.78 -31.94
N SER A 269 -1.85 49.72 -31.55
CA SER A 269 -2.62 50.89 -31.12
C SER A 269 -3.33 50.46 -29.86
N GLY A 270 -2.93 51.07 -28.73
CA GLY A 270 -3.64 50.93 -27.47
C GLY A 270 -5.05 51.44 -27.67
N ALA A 271 -5.97 50.51 -27.94
CA ALA A 271 -7.38 50.78 -27.94
C ALA A 271 -7.80 50.92 -26.47
N THR A 272 -8.02 52.16 -26.04
CA THR A 272 -9.05 52.41 -25.04
C THR A 272 -10.34 51.89 -25.68
N SER A 273 -10.70 50.62 -25.42
CA SER A 273 -12.00 50.08 -25.80
C SER A 273 -13.03 51.06 -25.28
N SER A 274 -13.74 51.74 -26.19
CA SER A 274 -14.75 52.73 -25.81
C SER A 274 -15.76 52.01 -24.94
N VAL A 275 -16.36 52.71 -23.98
CA VAL A 275 -17.44 52.16 -23.15
C VAL A 275 -18.56 51.59 -24.04
N GLU A 276 -18.77 52.20 -25.20
CA GLU A 276 -19.72 51.76 -26.24
C GLU A 276 -19.36 50.39 -26.84
N ASP A 277 -18.07 50.07 -27.00
CA ASP A 277 -17.63 48.76 -27.49
C ASP A 277 -17.85 47.67 -26.44
N ILE A 278 -17.69 48.02 -25.15
CA ILE A 278 -17.94 47.12 -24.03
C ILE A 278 -19.45 46.89 -23.89
N GLU A 279 -20.27 47.92 -24.04
CA GLU A 279 -21.73 47.81 -24.04
C GLU A 279 -22.21 46.92 -25.20
N ALA A 280 -21.71 47.13 -26.42
CA ALA A 280 -22.05 46.29 -27.57
C ALA A 280 -21.63 44.81 -27.36
N LEU A 281 -20.44 44.57 -26.80
CA LEU A 281 -19.99 43.21 -26.46
C LEU A 281 -20.85 42.58 -25.34
N TYR A 282 -21.34 43.39 -24.40
CA TYR A 282 -22.20 42.91 -23.32
C TYR A 282 -23.62 42.62 -23.82
N GLU A 283 -24.15 43.41 -24.76
CA GLU A 283 -25.40 43.12 -25.44
C GLU A 283 -25.29 41.82 -26.26
N ASP A 284 -24.22 41.64 -27.03
CA ASP A 284 -23.95 40.39 -27.76
C ASP A 284 -23.83 39.19 -26.81
N TYR A 285 -23.22 39.37 -25.64
CA TYR A 285 -23.13 38.35 -24.59
C TYR A 285 -24.50 38.00 -24.00
N ILE A 286 -25.35 39.00 -23.72
CA ILE A 286 -26.72 38.79 -23.22
C ILE A 286 -27.54 38.03 -24.27
N ASP A 287 -27.48 38.46 -25.53
CA ASP A 287 -28.13 37.81 -26.67
C ASP A 287 -27.72 36.34 -26.81
N ALA A 288 -26.41 36.06 -26.73
CA ALA A 288 -25.88 34.70 -26.77
C ALA A 288 -26.37 33.86 -25.57
N ARG A 289 -26.46 34.47 -24.39
CA ARG A 289 -26.92 33.81 -23.16
C ARG A 289 -28.43 33.53 -23.19
N GLU A 290 -29.24 34.44 -23.73
CA GLU A 290 -30.66 34.22 -23.95
C GLU A 290 -30.91 33.11 -24.98
N ARG A 291 -30.12 33.07 -26.06
CA ARG A 291 -30.14 31.96 -27.04
C ARG A 291 -29.74 30.62 -26.42
N LEU A 292 -28.78 30.61 -25.49
CA LEU A 292 -28.38 29.41 -24.76
C LEU A 292 -29.49 28.95 -23.80
N ILE A 293 -30.12 29.87 -23.07
CA ILE A 293 -31.22 29.55 -22.16
C ILE A 293 -32.43 29.04 -22.95
N THR A 294 -32.75 29.63 -24.11
CA THR A 294 -33.87 29.17 -24.96
C THR A 294 -33.61 27.80 -25.57
N THR A 295 -32.38 27.49 -25.98
CA THR A 295 -32.01 26.15 -26.49
C THR A 295 -31.96 25.07 -25.41
N ILE A 296 -31.57 25.42 -24.18
CA ILE A 296 -31.63 24.52 -23.02
C ILE A 296 -33.08 24.26 -22.60
N ASN A 297 -33.93 25.28 -22.62
CA ASN A 297 -35.33 25.17 -22.19
C ASN A 297 -36.26 24.60 -23.27
N SER A 298 -35.90 24.75 -24.54
CA SER A 298 -36.58 24.15 -25.69
C SER A 298 -35.60 23.21 -26.40
N PRO A 299 -35.32 22.01 -25.85
CA PRO A 299 -34.54 21.03 -26.58
C PRO A 299 -35.26 20.74 -27.90
N PRO A 300 -34.60 20.77 -29.08
CA PRO A 300 -35.24 20.37 -30.30
C PRO A 300 -35.72 18.93 -30.12
N SER A 301 -37.04 18.74 -30.17
CA SER A 301 -37.67 17.44 -30.04
C SER A 301 -37.12 16.54 -31.13
N ALA A 302 -36.19 15.66 -30.77
CA ALA A 302 -35.71 14.60 -31.64
C ALA A 302 -36.87 13.59 -31.81
N THR A 303 -37.71 13.83 -32.79
CA THR A 303 -38.75 12.90 -33.23
C THR A 303 -38.53 12.61 -34.71
N THR A 304 -37.70 11.58 -34.95
CA THR A 304 -37.85 10.53 -35.98
C THR A 304 -38.68 10.86 -37.24
N THR A 305 -38.05 10.85 -38.42
CA THR A 305 -38.11 9.77 -39.44
C THR A 305 -37.55 10.27 -40.78
N PRO A 306 -36.87 9.43 -41.59
CA PRO A 306 -36.61 9.72 -42.99
C PRO A 306 -37.78 9.19 -43.81
N ASP A 307 -38.58 10.07 -44.44
CA ASP A 307 -39.29 9.65 -45.64
C ASP A 307 -39.57 10.83 -46.58
N ASP A 308 -39.50 10.47 -47.86
CA ASP A 308 -39.69 11.26 -49.05
C ASP A 308 -41.00 12.07 -49.04
N SER A 309 -40.94 13.35 -49.39
CA SER A 309 -41.80 13.91 -50.45
C SER A 309 -41.48 15.36 -50.78
N ARG A 310 -41.24 15.56 -52.08
CA ARG A 310 -41.22 16.84 -52.79
C ARG A 310 -42.44 17.70 -52.45
N SER A 311 -42.20 18.98 -52.17
CA SER A 311 -43.13 20.04 -52.61
C SER A 311 -42.38 21.37 -52.75
N ILE A 312 -42.36 21.86 -53.99
CA ILE A 312 -41.85 23.15 -54.41
C ILE A 312 -42.84 24.23 -53.96
N SER A 313 -42.37 25.24 -53.23
CA SER A 313 -43.01 26.55 -53.21
C SER A 313 -41.94 27.65 -53.19
N ARG A 314 -42.15 28.65 -54.06
CA ARG A 314 -41.18 29.69 -54.46
C ARG A 314 -41.21 30.91 -53.52
N SER A 315 -40.02 31.50 -53.37
CA SER A 315 -39.65 32.92 -53.07
C SER A 315 -39.45 33.35 -51.61
N PRO A 316 -38.61 34.37 -51.30
CA PRO A 316 -37.57 35.08 -52.08
C PRO A 316 -36.14 34.87 -51.48
N PRO A 317 -35.03 35.44 -52.01
CA PRO A 317 -33.68 35.03 -51.65
C PRO A 317 -33.28 35.65 -50.30
N SER A 318 -33.55 34.94 -49.21
CA SER A 318 -32.86 35.18 -47.96
C SER A 318 -31.40 34.80 -48.20
N ARG A 319 -30.51 35.76 -47.97
CA ARG A 319 -29.07 35.55 -47.99
C ARG A 319 -28.74 34.30 -47.19
N ASP A 320 -28.19 33.29 -47.87
CA ASP A 320 -27.53 32.16 -47.25
C ASP A 320 -26.30 32.71 -46.50
N ILE A 321 -26.55 33.23 -45.30
CA ILE A 321 -25.58 33.09 -44.23
C ILE A 321 -25.62 31.60 -43.97
N GLU A 322 -24.69 30.86 -44.56
CA GLU A 322 -24.24 29.59 -44.00
C GLU A 322 -23.93 29.86 -42.53
N ARG A 323 -24.94 29.73 -41.66
CA ARG A 323 -24.73 29.51 -40.24
C ARG A 323 -24.01 28.18 -40.21
N ARG A 324 -22.68 28.24 -40.33
CA ARG A 324 -21.79 27.18 -39.91
C ARG A 324 -22.15 26.99 -38.44
N ALA A 325 -23.03 26.03 -38.17
CA ALA A 325 -23.39 25.65 -36.82
C ALA A 325 -22.07 25.46 -36.10
N SER A 326 -21.84 26.28 -35.08
CA SER A 326 -20.58 26.24 -34.36
C SER A 326 -20.39 24.81 -33.84
N PRO A 327 -19.18 24.24 -33.85
CA PRO A 327 -18.95 22.89 -33.32
C PRO A 327 -19.48 22.71 -31.88
N ALA A 328 -19.63 23.82 -31.15
CA ALA A 328 -20.27 23.87 -29.85
C ALA A 328 -21.78 23.55 -29.90
N GLU A 329 -22.52 24.04 -30.89
CA GLU A 329 -23.96 23.78 -31.07
C GLU A 329 -24.26 22.31 -31.37
N THR A 330 -23.35 21.60 -32.04
CA THR A 330 -23.51 20.17 -32.34
C THR A 330 -23.11 19.27 -31.16
N LEU A 331 -22.16 19.72 -30.32
CA LEU A 331 -21.68 18.94 -29.18
C LEU A 331 -22.53 19.11 -27.91
N LEU A 332 -23.16 20.27 -27.72
CA LEU A 332 -24.02 20.60 -26.57
C LEU A 332 -25.02 19.50 -26.16
N PRO A 333 -25.82 18.89 -27.06
CA PRO A 333 -26.77 17.84 -26.67
C PRO A 333 -26.08 16.56 -26.16
N HIS A 334 -24.82 16.30 -26.54
CA HIS A 334 -24.07 15.11 -26.16
C HIS A 334 -23.17 15.31 -24.94
N ILE A 335 -22.97 16.54 -24.43
CA ILE A 335 -22.11 16.82 -23.27
C ILE A 335 -22.52 15.99 -22.06
N ARG A 336 -23.82 15.83 -21.80
CA ARG A 336 -24.30 15.03 -20.66
C ARG A 336 -23.92 13.54 -20.82
N GLN A 337 -24.04 13.00 -22.04
CA GLN A 337 -23.64 11.62 -22.31
C GLN A 337 -22.12 11.45 -22.19
N LEU A 338 -21.33 12.41 -22.68
CA LEU A 338 -19.88 12.41 -22.56
C LEU A 338 -19.40 12.55 -21.11
N ALA A 339 -20.06 13.38 -20.30
CA ALA A 339 -19.76 13.50 -18.88
C ALA A 339 -20.07 12.20 -18.12
N LEU A 340 -21.22 11.57 -18.42
CA LEU A 340 -21.58 10.27 -17.85
C LEU A 340 -20.60 9.17 -18.26
N THR A 341 -20.16 9.14 -19.53
CA THR A 341 -19.18 8.15 -19.98
C THR A 341 -17.82 8.37 -19.33
N LYS A 342 -17.40 9.62 -19.14
CA LYS A 342 -16.17 9.96 -18.41
C LYS A 342 -16.21 9.52 -16.94
N LEU A 343 -17.33 9.73 -16.26
CA LEU A 343 -17.51 9.26 -14.88
C LEU A 343 -17.47 7.73 -14.81
N ASN A 344 -18.13 7.04 -15.74
CA ASN A 344 -18.08 5.58 -15.83
C ASN A 344 -16.66 5.06 -16.13
N GLU A 345 -15.92 5.74 -17.00
CA GLU A 345 -14.52 5.43 -17.30
C GLU A 345 -13.66 5.54 -16.03
N GLN A 346 -13.80 6.61 -15.26
CA GLN A 346 -13.10 6.80 -13.99
C GLN A 346 -13.46 5.72 -12.96
N ALA A 347 -14.75 5.38 -12.84
CA ALA A 347 -15.20 4.33 -11.92
C ALA A 347 -14.63 2.94 -12.30
N LEU A 348 -14.61 2.61 -13.60
CA LEU A 348 -14.01 1.37 -14.10
C LEU A 348 -12.50 1.33 -13.87
N LEU A 349 -11.79 2.45 -14.10
CA LEU A 349 -10.37 2.53 -13.82
C LEU A 349 -10.08 2.32 -12.33
N GLN A 350 -10.85 2.95 -11.44
CA GLN A 350 -10.73 2.75 -10.00
C GLN A 350 -10.98 1.28 -9.61
N GLN A 351 -12.03 0.66 -10.14
CA GLN A 351 -12.34 -0.75 -9.89
C GLN A 351 -11.20 -1.65 -10.40
N SER A 352 -10.67 -1.39 -11.59
CA SER A 352 -9.58 -2.17 -12.17
C SER A 352 -8.30 -2.08 -11.32
N ALA A 353 -7.97 -0.88 -10.81
CA ALA A 353 -6.83 -0.66 -9.94
C ALA A 353 -7.01 -1.36 -8.58
N TYR A 354 -8.22 -1.31 -8.02
CA TYR A 354 -8.58 -2.01 -6.79
C TYR A 354 -8.42 -3.53 -6.94
N LEU A 355 -8.96 -4.13 -8.01
CA LEU A 355 -8.85 -5.56 -8.27
C LEU A 355 -7.39 -5.99 -8.48
N ARG A 356 -6.59 -5.20 -9.21
CA ARG A 356 -5.14 -5.49 -9.36
C ARG A 356 -4.42 -5.50 -8.03
N ARG A 357 -4.74 -4.55 -7.14
CA ARG A 357 -4.19 -4.53 -5.78
C ARG A 357 -4.61 -5.77 -4.99
N GLN A 358 -5.88 -6.14 -5.05
CA GLN A 358 -6.39 -7.34 -4.37
C GLN A 358 -5.73 -8.63 -4.88
N ILE A 359 -5.55 -8.76 -6.19
CA ILE A 359 -4.86 -9.91 -6.80
C ILE A 359 -3.41 -9.94 -6.31
N SER A 360 -2.69 -8.83 -6.35
CA SER A 360 -1.30 -8.77 -5.87
C SER A 360 -1.19 -9.12 -4.38
N THR A 361 -2.12 -8.65 -3.54
CA THR A 361 -2.14 -9.03 -2.13
C THR A 361 -2.40 -10.53 -1.95
N ALA A 362 -3.38 -11.09 -2.65
CA ALA A 362 -3.71 -12.51 -2.57
C ALA A 362 -2.57 -13.39 -3.11
N GLU A 363 -1.89 -12.97 -4.18
CA GLU A 363 -0.69 -13.64 -4.70
C GLU A 363 0.45 -13.64 -3.68
N SER A 364 0.69 -12.50 -3.03
CA SER A 364 1.73 -12.39 -2.00
C SER A 364 1.42 -13.28 -0.77
N GLU A 365 0.15 -13.36 -0.38
CA GLU A 365 -0.32 -14.23 0.71
C GLU A 365 -0.18 -15.70 0.31
N ASN A 366 -0.56 -16.07 -0.90
CA ASN A 366 -0.42 -17.43 -1.40
C ASN A 366 1.05 -17.86 -1.50
N GLN A 367 1.93 -16.99 -2.01
CA GLN A 367 3.37 -17.23 -2.01
C GLN A 367 3.91 -17.44 -0.60
N ARG A 368 3.47 -16.63 0.37
CA ARG A 368 3.85 -16.79 1.78
C ARG A 368 3.37 -18.11 2.37
N LEU A 369 2.15 -18.53 2.04
CA LEU A 369 1.61 -19.81 2.49
C LEU A 369 2.35 -20.99 1.85
N ILE A 370 2.66 -20.94 0.55
CA ILE A 370 3.43 -21.98 -0.13
C ILE A 370 4.84 -22.10 0.47
N LEU A 371 5.51 -20.96 0.73
CA LEU A 371 6.81 -20.96 1.39
C LEU A 371 6.74 -21.57 2.79
N ARG A 372 5.73 -21.19 3.57
CA ARG A 372 5.51 -21.77 4.89
C ARG A 372 5.26 -23.27 4.82
N LEU A 373 4.44 -23.73 3.88
CA LEU A 373 4.19 -25.16 3.66
C LEU A 373 5.46 -25.89 3.20
N ALA A 374 6.33 -25.23 2.42
CA ALA A 374 7.61 -25.79 2.02
C ALA A 374 8.54 -25.94 3.23
N ASP A 375 8.58 -24.94 4.12
CA ASP A 375 9.38 -24.96 5.34
C ASP A 375 8.85 -25.98 6.36
N GLU A 376 7.54 -26.21 6.41
CA GLU A 376 6.91 -27.23 7.26
C GLU A 376 6.98 -28.64 6.64
N SER A 377 7.19 -28.75 5.33
CA SER A 377 7.28 -30.03 4.63
C SER A 377 8.68 -30.62 4.71
N HIS A 378 8.77 -31.89 5.10
CA HIS A 378 10.03 -32.65 5.01
C HIS A 378 10.27 -33.26 3.63
N ILE A 379 9.34 -33.07 2.68
CA ILE A 379 9.42 -33.63 1.33
C ILE A 379 10.15 -32.68 0.39
N VAL A 380 10.00 -31.37 0.57
CA VAL A 380 10.52 -30.34 -0.33
C VAL A 380 11.58 -29.53 0.39
N GLN A 381 12.57 -29.00 -0.34
CA GLN A 381 13.59 -28.14 0.25
C GLN A 381 12.97 -26.83 0.79
N PRO A 382 13.44 -26.31 1.93
CA PRO A 382 12.96 -25.05 2.48
C PRO A 382 13.18 -23.91 1.48
N GLY A 383 12.18 -23.04 1.33
CA GLY A 383 12.19 -21.97 0.32
C GLY A 383 11.68 -22.34 -1.08
N ALA A 384 11.19 -23.56 -1.30
CA ALA A 384 10.58 -23.95 -2.58
C ALA A 384 9.20 -23.30 -2.80
N SER A 385 9.17 -22.16 -3.50
CA SER A 385 7.94 -21.42 -3.82
C SER A 385 7.28 -21.83 -5.13
N LYS A 386 7.96 -22.59 -5.98
CA LYS A 386 7.47 -22.95 -7.32
C LYS A 386 6.86 -24.34 -7.31
N GLY A 387 5.68 -24.49 -7.93
CA GLY A 387 5.01 -25.79 -8.04
C GLY A 387 5.81 -26.87 -8.77
N LYS A 388 6.78 -26.49 -9.62
CA LYS A 388 7.68 -27.44 -10.27
C LYS A 388 8.57 -28.18 -9.26
N ASP A 389 9.06 -27.49 -8.24
CA ASP A 389 9.95 -28.04 -7.22
C ASP A 389 9.18 -29.06 -6.36
N TRP A 390 7.92 -28.75 -6.05
CA TRP A 390 7.00 -29.68 -5.39
C TRP A 390 6.71 -30.93 -6.23
N ALA A 391 6.52 -30.76 -7.54
CA ALA A 391 6.28 -31.88 -8.45
C ALA A 391 7.50 -32.79 -8.59
N GLU A 392 8.71 -32.22 -8.58
CA GLU A 392 9.96 -32.98 -8.63
C GLU A 392 10.22 -33.72 -7.31
N ALA A 393 10.10 -33.02 -6.18
CA ALA A 393 10.23 -33.61 -4.86
C ALA A 393 9.20 -34.72 -4.61
N GLY A 394 7.96 -34.56 -5.08
CA GLY A 394 6.93 -35.61 -5.02
C GLY A 394 7.30 -36.84 -5.84
N LYS A 395 7.93 -36.67 -7.01
CA LYS A 395 8.42 -37.79 -7.83
C LYS A 395 9.60 -38.50 -7.15
N GLU A 396 10.52 -37.76 -6.53
CA GLU A 396 11.65 -38.32 -5.81
C GLU A 396 11.21 -39.09 -4.58
N ALA A 397 10.34 -38.51 -3.74
CA ALA A 397 9.76 -39.20 -2.60
C ALA A 397 8.96 -40.45 -3.01
N GLY A 398 8.24 -40.38 -4.13
CA GLY A 398 7.57 -41.54 -4.73
C GLY A 398 8.56 -42.65 -5.11
N ARG A 399 9.68 -42.32 -5.76
CA ARG A 399 10.72 -43.30 -6.09
C ARG A 399 11.34 -43.91 -4.83
N ALA A 400 11.75 -43.07 -3.88
CA ALA A 400 12.36 -43.52 -2.63
C ALA A 400 11.45 -44.47 -1.83
N THR A 401 10.15 -44.18 -1.78
CA THR A 401 9.17 -45.07 -1.11
C THR A 401 8.99 -46.39 -1.86
N THR A 402 8.95 -46.39 -3.20
CA THR A 402 8.89 -47.63 -3.99
C THR A 402 10.15 -48.48 -3.83
N GLU A 403 11.33 -47.85 -3.77
CA GLU A 403 12.60 -48.54 -3.56
C GLU A 403 12.65 -49.17 -2.16
N ALA A 404 12.32 -48.41 -1.12
CA ALA A 404 12.26 -48.92 0.26
C ALA A 404 11.23 -50.05 0.43
N ALA A 405 10.08 -49.96 -0.25
CA ALA A 405 9.08 -51.03 -0.27
C ALA A 405 9.62 -52.29 -0.96
N ASN A 406 10.29 -52.15 -2.11
CA ASN A 406 10.89 -53.26 -2.84
C ASN A 406 12.02 -53.92 -2.05
N GLU A 407 12.84 -53.16 -1.33
CA GLU A 407 13.88 -53.70 -0.46
C GLU A 407 13.29 -54.51 0.70
N ARG A 408 12.25 -53.99 1.36
CA ARG A 408 11.52 -54.72 2.41
C ARG A 408 10.86 -55.99 1.88
N LEU A 409 10.30 -55.93 0.67
CA LEU A 409 9.71 -57.09 0.01
C LEU A 409 10.78 -58.16 -0.25
N LYS A 410 11.93 -57.80 -0.83
CA LYS A 410 13.06 -58.72 -1.05
C LYS A 410 13.61 -59.30 0.26
N ALA A 411 13.68 -58.50 1.32
CA ALA A 411 14.09 -58.97 2.64
C ALA A 411 13.07 -59.98 3.21
N GLY A 412 11.77 -59.69 3.05
CA GLY A 412 10.68 -60.60 3.40
C GLY A 412 10.74 -61.92 2.63
N GLU A 413 10.93 -61.86 1.31
CA GLU A 413 11.10 -63.06 0.47
C GLU A 413 12.28 -63.91 0.95
N LYS A 414 13.45 -63.30 1.22
CA LYS A 414 14.61 -64.01 1.77
C LYS A 414 14.31 -64.64 3.13
N ALA A 415 13.60 -63.93 4.01
CA ALA A 415 13.21 -64.46 5.32
C ALA A 415 12.24 -65.64 5.18
N THR A 416 11.25 -65.55 4.29
CA THR A 416 10.31 -66.66 4.02
C THR A 416 11.00 -67.86 3.37
N ALA A 417 11.95 -67.65 2.46
CA ALA A 417 12.75 -68.72 1.88
C ALA A 417 13.63 -69.42 2.92
N SER A 418 14.25 -68.65 3.82
CA SER A 418 15.01 -69.19 4.95
C SER A 418 14.14 -69.99 5.91
N ALA A 419 12.95 -69.47 6.25
CA ALA A 419 11.99 -70.17 7.10
C ALA A 419 11.49 -71.47 6.45
N LYS A 420 11.22 -71.45 5.14
CA LYS A 420 10.85 -72.66 4.39
C LYS A 420 11.96 -73.70 4.42
N LYS A 421 13.21 -73.30 4.19
CA LYS A 421 14.36 -74.22 4.29
C LYS A 421 14.48 -74.83 5.68
N ALA A 422 14.33 -74.02 6.73
CA ALA A 422 14.35 -74.52 8.11
C ALA A 422 13.21 -75.51 8.40
N LEU A 423 12.04 -75.33 7.79
CA LEU A 423 10.92 -76.28 7.88
C LEU A 423 11.24 -77.60 7.17
N ASP A 424 11.78 -77.54 5.94
CA ASP A 424 12.18 -78.72 5.17
C ASP A 424 13.27 -79.52 5.91
N ASP A 425 14.22 -78.84 6.55
CA ASP A 425 15.26 -79.45 7.39
C ASP A 425 14.65 -80.18 8.59
N ILE A 426 13.63 -79.62 9.25
CA ILE A 426 12.92 -80.26 10.36
C ILE A 426 12.12 -81.48 9.88
N GLU A 427 11.49 -81.42 8.72
CA GLU A 427 10.73 -82.54 8.14
C GLU A 427 11.63 -83.72 7.73
N TYR A 428 12.89 -83.45 7.39
CA TYR A 428 13.87 -84.49 7.06
C TYR A 428 14.41 -85.24 8.29
N VAL A 429 14.43 -84.62 9.47
CA VAL A 429 14.91 -85.24 10.72
C VAL A 429 14.14 -86.52 11.08
N PRO A 430 12.79 -86.58 11.07
CA PRO A 430 12.06 -87.80 11.41
C PRO A 430 12.31 -88.98 10.44
N LYS A 431 12.56 -88.73 9.15
CA LYS A 431 12.83 -89.81 8.18
C LYS A 431 14.16 -90.52 8.43
N VAL A 432 15.17 -89.80 8.90
CA VAL A 432 16.46 -90.40 9.28
C VAL A 432 16.31 -91.30 10.51
N PHE A 433 15.38 -90.99 11.41
CA PHE A 433 15.11 -91.85 12.57
C PHE A 433 14.24 -93.07 12.24
N GLU A 434 13.38 -93.02 11.21
CA GLU A 434 12.64 -94.21 10.75
C GLU A 434 13.50 -95.18 9.93
N ASP A 435 14.51 -94.71 9.18
CA ASP A 435 15.43 -95.57 8.41
C ASP A 435 16.52 -96.25 9.29
N LEU A 436 16.58 -95.91 10.57
CA LEU A 436 17.53 -96.47 11.57
C LEU A 436 16.86 -97.45 12.56
N SER A 437 15.55 -97.69 12.43
CA SER A 437 14.80 -98.75 13.11
C SER A 437 14.56 -99.93 12.19
#